data_AF-A0A956DW53-F1
#
_entry.id   AF-A0A956DW53-F1
#
_cell.length_a   1.000
_cell.length_b   1.000
_cell.length_c   1.000
_cell.angle_alpha   90.00
_cell.angle_beta   90.00
_cell.angle_gamma   90.00
#
_symmetry.space_group_name_H-M   'P 1'
#
loop_
_entity.id
_entity.type
_entity.pdbx_description
1 polymer ?
#
loop_
_entity_poly.entity_id
_entity_poly.type
_entity_poly.pdbx_seq_one_letter_code
_entity_poly.pdbx_strand_id
1 'polypeptide(L)'
;TEPAAATFVVLAAWLAAALGHRRWGLAAAAAVLGLGILIRPQSLLCAPLLPLLPQGAAPLRKLIARGAAATGVAILVVLPWTYRNCRVMDGCAFVSTNAGWNLAIGAFPRATGRFSGLSGDDGCRIVTGQVQQDRCWMRMGLSWIAADPGRWLGLVDDKLAYTFDHESFAIGYLGEADPTAWPEERKRLGRGVASWSHRALLALATFGVVPGPSRKRPASLLTPVALGLVAFYAAATPTHPFWPLAILLVLVAALRVRALDGVRLFAAGQVLTVALTHAVFFGEDRYHMVLTPWLALLAACAFDRDQANRALGGPAPSG
;
A
#
# COMPACT_ATOMS: atom_id res chain seq x y z
N THR A 1 9.16 4.05 -10.52
CA THR A 1 9.61 3.04 -9.52
C THR A 1 8.48 2.14 -9.03
N GLU A 2 7.24 2.65 -9.07
CA GLU A 2 6.02 2.06 -8.51
C GLU A 2 5.60 0.81 -9.29
N PRO A 3 5.59 0.79 -10.64
CA PRO A 3 5.21 -0.42 -11.38
C PRO A 3 6.21 -1.55 -11.15
N ALA A 4 7.51 -1.24 -11.09
CA ALA A 4 8.54 -2.23 -10.81
C ALA A 4 8.35 -2.85 -9.41
N ALA A 5 8.12 -2.03 -8.38
CA ALA A 5 7.81 -2.52 -7.03
C ALA A 5 6.54 -3.40 -7.02
N ALA A 6 5.49 -2.98 -7.72
CA ALA A 6 4.25 -3.74 -7.85
C ALA A 6 4.51 -5.14 -8.46
N THR A 7 5.30 -5.19 -9.53
CA THR A 7 5.68 -6.44 -10.19
C THR A 7 6.38 -7.41 -9.24
N PHE A 8 7.34 -6.95 -8.44
CA PHE A 8 8.02 -7.83 -7.48
C PHE A 8 7.09 -8.35 -6.39
N VAL A 9 6.18 -7.52 -5.87
CA VAL A 9 5.21 -7.96 -4.86
C VAL A 9 4.23 -8.97 -5.46
N VAL A 10 3.73 -8.73 -6.67
CA VAL A 10 2.83 -9.67 -7.38
C VAL A 10 3.55 -10.98 -7.70
N LEU A 11 4.78 -10.92 -8.20
CA LEU A 11 5.57 -12.11 -8.52
C LEU A 11 5.89 -12.92 -7.26
N ALA A 12 6.26 -12.27 -6.16
CA ALA A 12 6.48 -12.93 -4.88
C ALA A 12 5.21 -13.64 -4.39
N ALA A 13 4.06 -12.98 -4.47
CA ALA A 13 2.79 -13.58 -4.09
C ALA A 13 2.40 -14.76 -5.00
N TRP A 14 2.58 -14.61 -6.31
CA TRP A 14 2.34 -15.68 -7.27
C TRP A 14 3.24 -16.88 -6.99
N LEU A 15 4.54 -16.68 -6.72
CA LEU A 15 5.47 -17.76 -6.35
C LEU A 15 5.05 -18.43 -5.03
N ALA A 16 4.64 -17.66 -4.03
CA ALA A 16 4.18 -18.20 -2.75
C ALA A 16 2.92 -19.06 -2.91
N ALA A 17 2.00 -18.68 -3.82
CA ALA A 17 0.82 -19.46 -4.14
C ALA A 17 1.14 -20.69 -5.01
N ALA A 18 1.91 -20.52 -6.09
CA ALA A 18 2.21 -21.57 -7.06
C ALA A 18 3.15 -22.64 -6.50
N LEU A 19 4.11 -22.25 -5.65
CA LEU A 19 5.15 -23.13 -5.12
C LEU A 19 5.00 -23.37 -3.61
N GLY A 20 3.91 -22.90 -2.99
CA GLY A 20 3.67 -22.98 -1.55
C GLY A 20 3.65 -24.41 -0.98
N HIS A 21 3.37 -25.41 -1.82
CA HIS A 21 3.47 -26.83 -1.49
C HIS A 21 4.92 -27.33 -1.39
N ARG A 22 5.88 -26.62 -1.97
CA ARG A 22 7.31 -26.95 -1.93
C ARG A 22 7.97 -26.28 -0.73
N ARG A 23 8.84 -27.00 -0.03
CA ARG A 23 9.59 -26.49 1.15
C ARG A 23 10.38 -25.20 0.89
N TRP A 24 10.79 -24.95 -0.35
CA TRP A 24 11.56 -23.77 -0.76
C TRP A 24 10.71 -22.67 -1.40
N GLY A 25 9.42 -22.90 -1.67
CA GLY A 25 8.58 -21.95 -2.41
C GLY A 25 8.42 -20.60 -1.71
N LEU A 26 8.21 -20.63 -0.38
CA LEU A 26 8.15 -19.40 0.43
C LEU A 26 9.49 -18.65 0.45
N ALA A 27 10.61 -19.38 0.47
CA ALA A 27 11.93 -18.75 0.42
C ALA A 27 12.21 -18.10 -0.95
N ALA A 28 11.82 -18.75 -2.06
CA ALA A 28 11.91 -18.16 -3.39
C ALA A 28 11.03 -16.90 -3.53
N ALA A 29 9.79 -16.96 -3.04
CA ALA A 29 8.89 -15.80 -2.99
C ALA A 29 9.51 -14.64 -2.19
N ALA A 30 10.05 -14.93 -1.00
CA ALA A 30 10.71 -13.94 -0.16
C ALA A 30 11.97 -13.36 -0.81
N ALA A 31 12.75 -14.17 -1.54
CA ALA A 31 13.93 -13.70 -2.25
C ALA A 31 13.56 -12.73 -3.38
N VAL A 32 12.51 -13.03 -4.15
CA VAL A 32 11.95 -12.13 -5.17
C VAL A 32 11.44 -10.84 -4.54
N LEU A 33 10.76 -10.93 -3.40
CA LEU A 33 10.34 -9.73 -2.66
C LEU A 33 11.55 -8.91 -2.21
N GLY A 34 12.65 -9.55 -1.79
CA GLY A 34 13.92 -8.91 -1.46
C GLY A 34 14.49 -8.05 -2.60
N LEU A 35 14.36 -8.49 -3.85
CA LEU A 35 14.71 -7.67 -5.02
C LEU A 35 13.79 -6.44 -5.13
N GLY A 36 12.50 -6.59 -4.83
CA GLY A 36 11.57 -5.47 -4.71
C GLY A 36 11.95 -4.46 -3.63
N ILE A 37 12.50 -4.92 -2.49
CA ILE A 37 12.98 -4.05 -1.40
C ILE A 37 14.12 -3.14 -1.87
N LEU A 38 15.01 -3.63 -2.76
CA LEU A 38 16.07 -2.81 -3.35
C LEU A 38 15.53 -1.63 -4.17
N ILE A 39 14.31 -1.74 -4.72
CA ILE A 39 13.64 -0.68 -5.46
C ILE A 39 12.84 0.22 -4.52
N ARG A 40 12.08 -0.37 -3.59
CA ARG A 40 11.31 0.35 -2.58
C ARG A 40 11.42 -0.37 -1.23
N PRO A 41 12.16 0.18 -0.25
CA PRO A 41 12.33 -0.45 1.07
C PRO A 41 11.01 -0.79 1.78
N GLN A 42 9.93 -0.04 1.50
CA GLN A 42 8.59 -0.29 2.03
C GLN A 42 8.05 -1.71 1.71
N SER A 43 8.50 -2.35 0.62
CA SER A 43 8.11 -3.71 0.26
C SER A 43 8.53 -4.76 1.31
N LEU A 44 9.42 -4.40 2.24
CA LEU A 44 9.76 -5.25 3.39
C LEU A 44 8.52 -5.56 4.25
N LEU A 45 7.58 -4.61 4.35
CA LEU A 45 6.34 -4.79 5.12
C LEU A 45 5.42 -5.87 4.53
N CYS A 46 5.63 -6.26 3.27
CA CYS A 46 4.88 -7.32 2.60
C CYS A 46 5.39 -8.72 2.98
N ALA A 47 6.64 -8.85 3.46
CA ALA A 47 7.29 -10.16 3.70
C ALA A 47 6.59 -11.00 4.79
N PRO A 48 6.18 -10.42 5.94
CA PRO A 48 5.44 -11.15 6.96
C PRO A 48 4.07 -11.66 6.50
N LEU A 49 3.52 -11.11 5.41
CA LEU A 49 2.21 -11.46 4.88
C LEU A 49 2.25 -12.63 3.90
N LEU A 50 3.42 -12.96 3.32
CA LEU A 50 3.55 -14.08 2.36
C LEU A 50 3.00 -15.43 2.86
N PRO A 51 3.10 -15.81 4.15
CA PRO A 51 2.49 -17.04 4.66
C PRO A 51 0.96 -17.05 4.68
N LEU A 52 0.29 -15.91 4.51
CA LEU A 52 -1.17 -15.85 4.38
C LEU A 52 -1.64 -16.49 3.07
N LEU A 53 -0.81 -16.44 2.03
CA LEU A 53 -1.13 -17.02 0.73
C LEU A 53 -1.27 -18.55 0.84
N PRO A 54 -2.07 -19.18 -0.05
CA PRO A 54 -2.48 -20.57 0.11
C PRO A 54 -1.29 -21.53 0.24
N GLN A 55 -1.06 -22.01 1.47
CA GLN A 55 -0.02 -23.00 1.81
C GLN A 55 -0.58 -24.11 2.73
N GLY A 56 -1.91 -24.21 2.81
CA GLY A 56 -2.66 -25.01 3.77
C GLY A 56 -3.00 -24.24 5.05
N ALA A 57 -4.06 -24.67 5.75
CA ALA A 57 -4.44 -24.09 7.04
C ALA A 57 -3.29 -24.28 8.05
N ALA A 58 -2.88 -23.20 8.72
CA ALA A 58 -1.80 -23.21 9.69
C ALA A 58 -2.20 -22.45 10.96
N PRO A 59 -1.80 -22.93 12.16
CA PRO A 59 -2.02 -22.18 13.38
C PRO A 59 -1.22 -20.86 13.36
N LEU A 60 -1.71 -19.84 14.05
CA LEU A 60 -1.13 -18.49 14.07
C LEU A 60 0.38 -18.50 14.39
N ARG A 61 0.81 -19.30 15.37
CA ARG A 61 2.23 -19.44 15.72
C ARG A 61 3.10 -19.87 14.53
N LYS A 62 2.59 -20.77 13.68
CA LYS A 62 3.29 -21.23 12.48
C LYS A 62 3.29 -20.16 11.38
N LEU A 63 2.22 -19.39 11.25
CA LEU A 63 2.18 -18.23 10.34
C LEU A 63 3.20 -17.17 10.73
N ILE A 64 3.28 -16.82 12.03
CA ILE A 64 4.27 -15.88 12.56
C ILE A 64 5.69 -16.39 12.28
N ALA A 65 5.99 -17.65 12.61
CA ALA A 65 7.31 -18.23 12.37
C ALA A 65 7.70 -18.23 10.88
N ARG A 66 6.76 -18.59 9.99
CA ARG A 66 6.97 -18.53 8.53
C ARG A 66 7.16 -17.09 8.03
N GLY A 67 6.44 -16.13 8.61
CA GLY A 67 6.54 -14.71 8.26
C GLY A 67 7.89 -14.13 8.68
N ALA A 68 8.35 -14.47 9.88
CA ALA A 68 9.68 -14.12 10.35
C ALA A 68 10.77 -14.73 9.46
N ALA A 69 10.64 -16.01 9.08
CA ALA A 69 11.57 -16.67 8.17
C ALA A 69 11.59 -16.03 6.77
N ALA A 70 10.42 -15.73 6.19
CA ALA A 70 10.30 -15.03 4.92
C ALA A 70 10.95 -13.63 4.98
N THR A 71 10.73 -12.90 6.07
CA THR A 71 11.36 -11.60 6.31
C THR A 71 12.89 -11.73 6.38
N GLY A 72 13.40 -12.75 7.09
CA GLY A 72 14.83 -13.04 7.14
C GLY A 72 15.42 -13.30 5.75
N VAL A 73 14.77 -14.12 4.93
CA VAL A 73 15.21 -14.39 3.55
C VAL A 73 15.21 -13.13 2.69
N ALA A 74 14.17 -12.29 2.78
CA ALA A 74 14.11 -11.02 2.06
C ALA A 74 15.23 -10.07 2.49
N ILE A 75 15.55 -10.03 3.79
CA ILE A 75 16.68 -9.25 4.33
C ILE A 75 18.02 -9.77 3.78
N LEU A 76 18.23 -11.09 3.74
CA LEU A 76 19.47 -11.67 3.20
C LEU A 76 19.75 -11.22 1.76
N VAL A 77 18.71 -11.04 0.93
CA VAL A 77 18.87 -10.54 -0.45
C VAL A 77 19.37 -9.09 -0.49
N VAL A 78 18.97 -8.24 0.46
CA VAL A 78 19.39 -6.82 0.48
C VAL A 78 20.67 -6.56 1.28
N LEU A 79 21.19 -7.56 1.99
CA LEU A 79 22.42 -7.44 2.77
C LEU A 79 23.64 -7.02 1.92
N PRO A 80 23.89 -7.55 0.71
CA PRO A 80 25.06 -7.13 -0.08
C PRO A 80 25.05 -5.63 -0.39
N TRP A 81 23.89 -5.10 -0.77
CA TRP A 81 23.72 -3.67 -1.04
C TRP A 81 23.85 -2.83 0.24
N THR A 82 23.26 -3.30 1.34
CA THR A 82 23.40 -2.65 2.66
C THR A 82 24.86 -2.63 3.11
N TYR A 83 25.59 -3.74 2.97
CA TYR A 83 27.02 -3.82 3.28
C TYR A 83 27.84 -2.83 2.44
N ARG A 84 27.56 -2.74 1.13
CA ARG A 84 28.17 -1.71 0.27
C ARG A 84 27.90 -0.30 0.79
N ASN A 85 26.66 0.00 1.17
CA ASN A 85 26.32 1.32 1.71
C ASN A 85 27.15 1.64 2.95
N CYS A 86 27.28 0.69 3.88
CA CYS A 86 28.06 0.88 5.11
C CYS A 86 29.58 0.99 4.89
N ARG A 87 30.10 0.51 3.75
CA ARG A 87 31.52 0.61 3.39
C ARG A 87 31.86 1.85 2.58
N VAL A 88 30.94 2.32 1.75
CA VAL A 88 31.20 3.36 0.73
C VAL A 88 30.62 4.72 1.14
N MET A 89 29.50 4.76 1.85
CA MET A 89 28.87 6.01 2.26
C MET A 89 29.50 6.55 3.55
N ASP A 90 29.15 7.77 3.93
CA ASP A 90 29.55 8.44 5.19
C ASP A 90 28.94 7.82 6.46
N GLY A 91 28.34 6.63 6.32
CA GLY A 91 27.77 5.84 7.40
C GLY A 91 27.02 4.62 6.85
N CYS A 92 26.38 3.88 7.74
CA CYS A 92 25.59 2.71 7.38
C CYS A 92 24.12 3.09 7.12
N ALA A 93 23.58 2.67 5.98
CA ALA A 93 22.20 2.90 5.57
C ALA A 93 21.56 1.63 5.01
N PHE A 94 20.40 1.25 5.58
CA PHE A 94 19.63 0.09 5.13
C PHE A 94 18.95 0.41 3.79
N VAL A 95 19.51 -0.14 2.72
CA VAL A 95 19.07 0.04 1.32
C VAL A 95 19.13 1.47 0.77
N SER A 96 18.59 2.47 1.47
CA SER A 96 18.55 3.88 1.05
C SER A 96 18.62 4.86 2.24
N THR A 97 18.93 6.11 1.95
CA THR A 97 18.98 7.25 2.89
C THR A 97 17.79 8.20 2.72
N ASN A 98 16.59 7.63 2.60
CA ASN A 98 15.36 8.41 2.35
C ASN A 98 14.41 8.47 3.56
N ALA A 99 14.64 7.65 4.59
CA ALA A 99 13.69 7.49 5.70
C ALA A 99 13.58 8.76 6.54
N GLY A 100 14.70 9.37 6.90
CA GLY A 100 14.74 10.61 7.66
C GLY A 100 14.18 11.79 6.87
N TRP A 101 14.52 11.89 5.58
CA TRP A 101 13.98 12.92 4.71
C TRP A 101 12.45 12.82 4.58
N ASN A 102 11.92 11.62 4.35
CA ASN A 102 10.47 11.41 4.23
C ASN A 102 9.74 11.68 5.56
N LEU A 103 10.34 11.33 6.70
CA LEU A 103 9.76 11.63 8.01
C LEU A 103 9.71 13.14 8.25
N ALA A 104 10.80 13.84 7.95
CA ALA A 104 10.90 15.29 8.10
C ALA A 104 9.84 16.03 7.27
N ILE A 105 9.67 15.69 5.99
CA ILE A 105 8.62 16.29 5.14
C ILE A 105 7.23 16.07 5.74
N GLY A 106 6.98 14.88 6.29
CA GLY A 106 5.69 14.54 6.89
C GLY A 106 5.43 15.19 8.26
N ALA A 107 6.41 15.90 8.84
CA ALA A 107 6.37 16.38 10.22
C ALA A 107 6.76 17.85 10.43
N PHE A 108 7.49 18.47 9.50
CA PHE A 108 8.02 19.81 9.69
C PHE A 108 6.94 20.90 9.85
N PRO A 109 7.28 22.09 10.40
CA PRO A 109 6.29 23.12 10.75
C PRO A 109 5.46 23.69 9.60
N ARG A 110 5.80 23.41 8.33
CA ARG A 110 5.00 23.79 7.15
C ARG A 110 4.42 22.57 6.42
N ALA A 111 4.41 21.39 7.04
CA ALA A 111 3.83 20.19 6.47
C ALA A 111 2.33 20.36 6.25
N THR A 112 1.87 19.91 5.09
CA THR A 112 0.48 19.96 4.62
C THR A 112 -0.08 18.57 4.33
N GLY A 113 0.65 17.51 4.71
CA GLY A 113 0.30 16.11 4.43
C GLY A 113 0.79 15.59 3.07
N ARG A 114 1.21 16.45 2.14
CA ARG A 114 1.86 16.07 0.88
C ARG A 114 3.35 16.36 0.84
N PHE A 115 4.00 16.00 -0.25
CA PHE A 115 5.38 16.39 -0.51
C PHE A 115 5.54 17.93 -0.42
N SER A 116 6.53 18.36 0.35
CA SER A 116 6.96 19.75 0.41
C SER A 116 8.48 19.80 0.54
N GLY A 117 9.11 20.69 -0.21
CA GLY A 117 10.57 20.80 -0.22
C GLY A 117 11.10 21.29 1.12
N LEU A 118 12.04 20.54 1.69
CA LEU A 118 12.86 21.00 2.81
C LEU A 118 14.03 21.81 2.26
N SER A 119 14.30 22.96 2.86
CA SER A 119 15.52 23.72 2.63
C SER A 119 16.49 23.53 3.79
N GLY A 120 17.76 23.91 3.60
CA GLY A 120 18.72 23.90 4.70
C GLY A 120 18.26 24.73 5.90
N ASP A 121 17.53 25.82 5.64
CA ASP A 121 17.00 26.73 6.66
C ASP A 121 15.97 26.08 7.58
N ASP A 122 15.33 24.99 7.15
CA ASP A 122 14.42 24.23 8.00
C ASP A 122 15.15 23.43 9.09
N GLY A 123 16.48 23.27 9.02
CA GLY A 123 17.27 22.77 10.15
C GLY A 123 18.61 22.12 9.80
N CYS A 124 18.74 21.50 8.63
CA CYS A 124 19.94 20.77 8.23
C CYS A 124 20.74 21.54 7.15
N ARG A 125 21.33 22.68 7.53
CA ARG A 125 22.10 23.57 6.61
C ARG A 125 23.43 23.00 6.10
N ILE A 126 24.19 22.34 6.99
CA ILE A 126 25.57 21.90 6.69
C ILE A 126 25.63 20.39 6.86
N VAL A 127 25.40 19.67 5.76
CA VAL A 127 25.53 18.21 5.69
C VAL A 127 26.32 17.87 4.43
N THR A 128 27.44 17.17 4.61
CA THR A 128 28.37 16.86 3.52
C THR A 128 28.20 15.42 3.00
N GLY A 129 27.50 14.58 3.76
CA GLY A 129 27.26 13.18 3.44
C GLY A 129 25.77 12.81 3.45
N GLN A 130 25.41 11.80 2.65
CA GLN A 130 24.02 11.38 2.46
C GLN A 130 23.44 10.73 3.72
N VAL A 131 24.24 9.94 4.45
CA VAL A 131 23.78 9.29 5.69
C VAL A 131 23.66 10.31 6.81
N GLN A 132 24.60 11.25 6.91
CA GLN A 132 24.54 12.37 7.83
C GLN A 132 23.29 13.22 7.59
N GLN A 133 22.98 13.52 6.32
CA GLN A 133 21.78 14.26 5.95
C GLN A 133 20.50 13.53 6.36
N ASP A 134 20.38 12.23 6.05
CA ASP A 134 19.21 11.44 6.43
C ASP A 134 19.05 11.38 7.96
N ARG A 135 20.14 11.18 8.72
CA ARG A 135 20.11 11.20 10.19
C ARG A 135 19.78 12.58 10.78
N CYS A 136 20.22 13.66 10.13
CA CYS A 136 19.85 15.00 10.53
C CYS A 136 18.33 15.19 10.39
N TRP A 137 17.77 14.86 9.23
CA TRP A 137 16.34 14.98 9.00
C TRP A 137 15.50 14.01 9.83
N MET A 138 15.99 12.80 10.09
CA MET A 138 15.34 11.88 11.03
C MET A 138 15.20 12.51 12.41
N ARG A 139 16.27 13.12 12.94
CA ARG A 139 16.23 13.82 14.24
C ARG A 139 15.27 15.01 14.21
N MET A 140 15.30 15.81 13.14
CA MET A 140 14.39 16.95 13.00
C MET A 140 12.93 16.48 12.94
N GLY A 141 12.62 15.50 12.10
CA GLY A 141 11.30 14.89 11.98
C GLY A 141 10.77 14.39 13.32
N LEU A 142 11.56 13.60 14.05
CA LEU A 142 11.20 13.13 15.38
C LEU A 142 11.02 14.28 16.39
N SER A 143 11.86 15.31 16.34
CA SER A 143 11.75 16.47 17.23
C SER A 143 10.46 17.27 17.00
N TRP A 144 10.03 17.42 15.74
CA TRP A 144 8.79 18.11 15.41
C TRP A 144 7.56 17.29 15.81
N ILE A 145 7.60 15.97 15.62
CA ILE A 145 6.54 15.06 16.11
C ILE A 145 6.44 15.12 17.63
N ALA A 146 7.58 15.13 18.34
CA ALA A 146 7.59 15.19 19.80
C ALA A 146 7.10 16.55 20.33
N ALA A 147 7.36 17.64 19.61
CA ALA A 147 6.92 18.98 19.99
C ALA A 147 5.41 19.18 19.82
N ASP A 148 4.80 18.59 18.78
CA ASP A 148 3.36 18.70 18.52
C ASP A 148 2.80 17.42 17.87
N PRO A 149 2.58 16.35 18.67
CA PRO A 149 2.08 15.08 18.15
C PRO A 149 0.64 15.20 17.64
N GLY A 150 -0.16 16.10 18.24
CA GLY A 150 -1.54 16.34 17.86
C GLY A 150 -1.65 16.87 16.44
N ARG A 151 -0.82 17.85 16.07
CA ARG A 151 -0.72 18.34 14.69
C ARG A 151 -0.26 17.26 13.72
N TRP A 152 0.79 16.49 14.06
CA TRP A 152 1.29 15.44 13.16
C TRP A 152 0.24 14.34 12.92
N LEU A 153 -0.52 13.96 13.95
CA LEU A 153 -1.65 13.04 13.84
C LEU A 153 -2.81 13.67 13.05
N GLY A 154 -3.08 14.97 13.24
CA GLY A 154 -4.09 15.70 12.47
C GLY A 154 -3.82 15.76 10.98
N LEU A 155 -2.56 15.60 10.55
CA LEU A 155 -2.19 15.52 9.14
C LEU A 155 -2.43 14.14 8.52
N VAL A 156 -2.78 13.10 9.29
CA VAL A 156 -2.99 11.74 8.75
C VAL A 156 -4.11 11.72 7.72
N ASP A 157 -5.19 12.47 7.96
CA ASP A 157 -6.30 12.59 7.01
C ASP A 157 -5.83 13.16 5.67
N ASP A 158 -5.07 14.28 5.70
CA ASP A 158 -4.50 14.88 4.49
C ASP A 158 -3.51 13.93 3.80
N LYS A 159 -2.63 13.27 4.56
CA LYS A 159 -1.66 12.31 4.01
C LYS A 159 -2.35 11.16 3.29
N LEU A 160 -3.41 10.61 3.87
CA LEU A 160 -4.17 9.53 3.25
C LEU A 160 -4.99 10.05 2.05
N ALA A 161 -5.56 11.25 2.14
CA ALA A 161 -6.25 11.91 1.03
C ALA A 161 -5.32 12.08 -0.18
N TYR A 162 -4.12 12.64 0.02
CA TYR A 162 -3.12 12.75 -1.05
C TYR A 162 -2.67 11.39 -1.59
N THR A 163 -2.75 10.32 -0.79
CA THR A 163 -2.34 8.97 -1.21
C THR A 163 -3.43 8.22 -1.97
N PHE A 164 -4.73 8.43 -1.69
CA PHE A 164 -5.80 7.56 -2.20
C PHE A 164 -6.94 8.29 -2.93
N ASP A 165 -7.06 9.62 -2.82
CA ASP A 165 -8.23 10.32 -3.36
C ASP A 165 -8.15 10.57 -4.86
N HIS A 166 -6.97 10.46 -5.48
CA HIS A 166 -6.79 10.74 -6.91
C HIS A 166 -5.59 9.99 -7.47
N GLU A 167 -5.46 9.99 -8.80
CA GLU A 167 -4.30 9.48 -9.52
C GLU A 167 -4.03 10.40 -10.71
N SER A 168 -2.87 11.06 -10.68
CA SER A 168 -2.53 12.14 -11.60
C SER A 168 -1.05 12.16 -11.98
N PHE A 169 -0.17 11.66 -11.12
CA PHE A 169 1.28 11.72 -11.30
C PHE A 169 1.78 11.11 -12.61
N ALA A 170 1.22 9.97 -13.04
CA ALA A 170 1.60 9.30 -14.28
C ALA A 170 1.37 10.20 -15.52
N ILE A 171 0.32 11.03 -15.48
CA ILE A 171 0.00 11.99 -16.54
C ILE A 171 0.99 13.15 -16.54
N GLY A 172 1.50 13.54 -15.37
CA GLY A 172 2.60 14.50 -15.24
C GLY A 172 3.84 14.05 -16.00
N TYR A 173 4.27 12.80 -15.81
CA TYR A 173 5.42 12.23 -16.52
C TYR A 173 5.23 12.17 -18.04
N LEU A 174 4.02 11.87 -18.52
CA LEU A 174 3.73 11.90 -19.95
C LEU A 174 3.83 13.33 -20.52
N GLY A 175 3.41 14.33 -19.73
CA GLY A 175 3.59 15.74 -20.05
C GLY A 175 5.04 16.21 -20.07
N GLU A 176 5.87 15.71 -19.17
CA GLU A 176 7.32 15.99 -19.15
C GLU A 176 8.04 15.32 -20.33
N ALA A 177 7.63 14.10 -20.69
CA ALA A 177 8.25 13.32 -21.77
C ALA A 177 7.93 13.89 -23.17
N ASP A 178 6.70 14.34 -23.38
CA ASP A 178 6.30 15.01 -24.63
C ASP A 178 5.29 16.13 -24.36
N PRO A 179 5.79 17.36 -24.11
CA PRO A 179 4.94 18.51 -23.83
C PRO A 179 4.01 18.88 -24.99
N THR A 180 4.39 18.55 -26.23
CA THR A 180 3.62 18.89 -27.43
C THR A 180 2.43 17.96 -27.61
N ALA A 181 2.60 16.66 -27.37
CA ALA A 181 1.51 15.69 -27.41
C ALA A 181 0.59 15.77 -26.19
N TRP A 182 1.05 16.37 -25.08
CA TRP A 182 0.32 16.49 -23.82
C TRP A 182 0.09 17.96 -23.40
N PRO A 183 -0.70 18.73 -24.17
CA PRO A 183 -1.14 20.06 -23.75
C PRO A 183 -2.00 19.97 -22.47
N GLU A 184 -2.21 21.10 -21.78
CA GLU A 184 -2.88 21.13 -20.47
C GLU A 184 -4.30 20.55 -20.50
N GLU A 185 -5.03 20.73 -21.60
CA GLU A 185 -6.35 20.12 -21.79
C GLU A 185 -6.29 18.59 -21.76
N ARG A 186 -5.34 17.99 -22.49
CA ARG A 186 -5.13 16.53 -22.53
C ARG A 186 -4.67 16.00 -21.18
N LYS A 187 -3.76 16.73 -20.51
CA LYS A 187 -3.33 16.39 -19.15
C LYS A 187 -4.50 16.43 -18.17
N ARG A 188 -5.36 17.45 -18.23
CA ARG A 188 -6.54 17.55 -17.38
C ARG A 188 -7.49 16.37 -17.59
N LEU A 189 -7.78 16.01 -18.83
CA LEU A 189 -8.59 14.83 -19.16
C LEU A 189 -7.93 13.55 -18.63
N GLY A 190 -6.64 13.36 -18.90
CA GLY A 190 -5.88 12.19 -18.45
C GLY A 190 -5.90 12.03 -16.93
N ARG A 191 -5.66 13.11 -16.18
CA ARG A 191 -5.73 13.11 -14.70
C ARG A 191 -7.13 12.73 -14.23
N GLY A 192 -8.16 13.25 -14.88
CA GLY A 192 -9.56 12.90 -14.59
C GLY A 192 -9.86 11.42 -14.80
N VAL A 193 -9.46 10.87 -15.94
CA VAL A 193 -9.65 9.44 -16.26
C VAL A 193 -8.89 8.54 -15.29
N ALA A 194 -7.62 8.83 -15.02
CA ALA A 194 -6.81 8.06 -14.08
C ALA A 194 -7.41 8.10 -12.66
N SER A 195 -7.77 9.29 -12.18
CA SER A 195 -8.37 9.47 -10.85
C SER A 195 -9.70 8.74 -10.70
N TRP A 196 -10.61 8.85 -11.68
CA TRP A 196 -11.89 8.15 -11.62
C TRP A 196 -11.75 6.64 -11.77
N SER A 197 -10.79 6.17 -12.57
CA SER A 197 -10.48 4.75 -12.68
C SER A 197 -9.98 4.20 -11.35
N HIS A 198 -9.06 4.91 -10.69
CA HIS A 198 -8.57 4.55 -9.35
C HIS A 198 -9.70 4.50 -8.32
N ARG A 199 -10.53 5.55 -8.25
CA ARG A 199 -11.66 5.65 -7.31
C ARG A 199 -12.68 4.54 -7.49
N ALA A 200 -13.07 4.27 -8.74
CA ALA A 200 -13.98 3.17 -9.07
C ALA A 200 -13.38 1.84 -8.66
N LEU A 201 -12.08 1.65 -8.93
CA LEU A 201 -11.37 0.42 -8.57
C LEU A 201 -11.30 0.22 -7.05
N LEU A 202 -10.97 1.27 -6.28
CA LEU A 202 -10.95 1.23 -4.82
C LEU A 202 -12.34 0.93 -4.23
N ALA A 203 -13.38 1.59 -4.75
CA ALA A 203 -14.75 1.33 -4.34
C ALA A 203 -15.15 -0.13 -4.58
N LEU A 204 -14.93 -0.65 -5.79
CA LEU A 204 -15.21 -2.06 -6.13
C LEU A 204 -14.40 -3.04 -5.28
N ALA A 205 -13.13 -2.74 -5.01
CA ALA A 205 -12.27 -3.56 -4.16
C ALA A 205 -12.82 -3.71 -2.73
N THR A 206 -13.47 -2.68 -2.17
CA THR A 206 -14.09 -2.77 -0.84
C THR A 206 -15.19 -3.83 -0.77
N PHE A 207 -15.95 -4.04 -1.86
CA PHE A 207 -16.97 -5.09 -1.93
C PHE A 207 -16.36 -6.49 -2.00
N GLY A 208 -15.13 -6.63 -2.50
CA GLY A 208 -14.41 -7.91 -2.58
C GLY A 208 -14.12 -8.57 -1.22
N VAL A 209 -14.17 -7.80 -0.12
CA VAL A 209 -13.96 -8.29 1.25
C VAL A 209 -15.26 -8.40 2.05
N VAL A 210 -16.42 -8.12 1.44
CA VAL A 210 -17.76 -8.08 2.06
C VAL A 210 -18.55 -9.34 1.66
N PRO A 211 -19.45 -9.88 2.50
CA PRO A 211 -20.23 -11.04 2.10
C PRO A 211 -21.25 -10.61 1.05
N GLY A 212 -21.50 -11.49 0.07
CA GLY A 212 -22.63 -11.31 -0.84
C GLY A 212 -23.97 -11.26 -0.09
N PRO A 213 -24.98 -10.61 -0.68
CA PRO A 213 -26.31 -10.49 -0.08
C PRO A 213 -26.94 -11.87 0.13
N SER A 214 -27.40 -12.17 1.35
CA SER A 214 -28.05 -13.44 1.66
C SER A 214 -29.51 -13.29 2.03
N ARG A 215 -30.38 -14.06 1.36
CA ARG A 215 -31.82 -14.13 1.66
C ARG A 215 -32.10 -14.61 3.09
N LYS A 216 -31.24 -15.49 3.62
CA LYS A 216 -31.40 -16.07 4.98
C LYS A 216 -30.95 -15.11 6.08
N ARG A 217 -30.19 -14.07 5.75
CA ARG A 217 -29.62 -13.11 6.70
C ARG A 217 -29.74 -11.70 6.10
N PRO A 218 -30.93 -11.07 6.13
CA PRO A 218 -31.14 -9.76 5.50
C PRO A 218 -30.18 -8.69 6.05
N ALA A 219 -29.75 -8.80 7.31
CA ALA A 219 -28.72 -7.94 7.90
C ALA A 219 -27.36 -7.98 7.17
N SER A 220 -27.09 -9.00 6.34
CA SER A 220 -25.90 -9.05 5.47
C SER A 220 -25.83 -7.93 4.44
N LEU A 221 -26.96 -7.27 4.15
CA LEU A 221 -27.04 -6.10 3.26
C LEU A 221 -26.53 -4.81 3.91
N LEU A 222 -26.48 -4.74 5.25
CA LEU A 222 -26.13 -3.49 5.94
C LEU A 222 -24.71 -3.03 5.60
N THR A 223 -23.73 -3.94 5.60
CA THR A 223 -22.34 -3.61 5.27
C THR A 223 -22.15 -3.13 3.82
N PRO A 224 -22.60 -3.84 2.77
CA PRO A 224 -22.47 -3.36 1.40
C PRO A 224 -23.27 -2.08 1.14
N VAL A 225 -24.45 -1.92 1.77
CA VAL A 225 -25.22 -0.66 1.66
C VAL A 225 -24.45 0.49 2.30
N ALA A 226 -23.90 0.32 3.51
CA ALA A 226 -23.10 1.33 4.17
C ALA A 226 -21.87 1.72 3.34
N LEU A 227 -21.15 0.76 2.77
CA LEU A 227 -20.02 1.03 1.87
C LEU A 227 -20.46 1.74 0.59
N GLY A 228 -21.59 1.36 0.02
CA GLY A 228 -22.20 2.04 -1.13
C GLY A 228 -22.55 3.49 -0.81
N LEU A 229 -23.08 3.77 0.38
CA LEU A 229 -23.36 5.13 0.84
C LEU A 229 -22.08 5.95 1.04
N VAL A 230 -21.01 5.36 1.60
CA VAL A 230 -19.71 6.04 1.73
C VAL A 230 -19.12 6.33 0.35
N ALA A 231 -19.15 5.37 -0.57
CA ALA A 231 -18.65 5.57 -1.94
C ALA A 231 -19.47 6.61 -2.71
N PHE A 232 -20.80 6.63 -2.52
CA PHE A 232 -21.68 7.65 -3.11
C PHE A 232 -21.38 9.03 -2.52
N TYR A 233 -21.27 9.15 -1.20
CA TYR A 233 -20.89 10.40 -0.53
C TYR A 233 -19.54 10.92 -1.03
N ALA A 234 -18.54 10.04 -1.13
CA ALA A 234 -17.23 10.38 -1.65
C ALA A 234 -17.32 10.83 -3.12
N ALA A 235 -18.09 10.16 -3.97
CA ALA A 235 -18.28 10.56 -5.37
C ALA A 235 -19.02 11.90 -5.52
N ALA A 236 -20.01 12.17 -4.68
CA ALA A 236 -20.86 13.36 -4.75
C ALA A 236 -20.22 14.62 -4.14
N THR A 237 -19.24 14.46 -3.25
CA THR A 237 -18.57 15.59 -2.58
C THR A 237 -17.46 16.17 -3.49
N PRO A 238 -17.31 17.50 -3.61
CA PRO A 238 -16.32 18.12 -4.50
C PRO A 238 -14.86 17.71 -4.24
N THR A 239 -14.52 17.40 -2.99
CA THR A 239 -13.16 16.97 -2.59
C THR A 239 -12.87 15.51 -2.93
N HIS A 240 -13.89 14.71 -3.22
CA HIS A 240 -13.79 13.28 -3.52
C HIS A 240 -12.97 12.46 -2.50
N PRO A 241 -13.36 12.42 -1.21
CA PRO A 241 -12.61 11.72 -0.15
C PRO A 241 -12.82 10.21 -0.22
N PHE A 242 -12.00 9.51 -1.03
CA PHE A 242 -12.05 8.06 -1.22
C PHE A 242 -11.13 7.29 -0.26
N TRP A 243 -10.15 7.94 0.36
CA TRP A 243 -9.25 7.31 1.33
C TRP A 243 -9.95 6.58 2.49
N PRO A 244 -11.14 7.00 3.00
CA PRO A 244 -11.84 6.24 4.03
C PRO A 244 -12.23 4.83 3.55
N LEU A 245 -12.49 4.64 2.25
CA LEU A 245 -12.77 3.32 1.68
C LEU A 245 -11.55 2.39 1.76
N ALA A 246 -10.33 2.92 1.61
CA ALA A 246 -9.10 2.12 1.79
C ALA A 246 -8.98 1.62 3.24
N ILE A 247 -9.30 2.46 4.22
CA ILE A 247 -9.31 2.09 5.64
C ILE A 247 -10.44 1.10 5.94
N LEU A 248 -11.66 1.36 5.45
CA LEU A 248 -12.80 0.46 5.63
C LEU A 248 -12.54 -0.92 5.02
N LEU A 249 -11.89 -1.00 3.85
CA LEU A 249 -11.46 -2.26 3.24
C LEU A 249 -10.60 -3.08 4.21
N VAL A 250 -9.60 -2.44 4.83
CA VAL A 250 -8.70 -3.09 5.79
C VAL A 250 -9.45 -3.51 7.05
N LEU A 251 -10.30 -2.64 7.61
CA LEU A 251 -11.07 -2.92 8.82
C LEU A 251 -12.05 -4.08 8.61
N VAL A 252 -12.79 -4.08 7.50
CA VAL A 252 -13.72 -5.17 7.15
C VAL A 252 -12.95 -6.47 6.94
N ALA A 253 -11.80 -6.44 6.25
CA ALA A 253 -10.97 -7.62 6.06
C ALA A 253 -10.47 -8.19 7.40
N ALA A 254 -10.04 -7.33 8.33
CA ALA A 254 -9.58 -7.74 9.66
C ALA A 254 -10.71 -8.38 10.49
N LEU A 255 -11.91 -7.77 10.50
CA LEU A 255 -13.09 -8.34 11.16
C LEU A 255 -13.52 -9.69 10.57
N ARG A 256 -13.13 -9.96 9.32
CA ARG A 256 -13.48 -11.18 8.58
C ARG A 256 -12.29 -12.10 8.32
N VAL A 257 -11.24 -12.00 9.12
CA VAL A 257 -10.01 -12.80 8.96
C VAL A 257 -10.25 -14.32 8.89
N ARG A 258 -11.31 -14.81 9.55
CA ARG A 258 -11.68 -16.24 9.52
C ARG A 258 -12.53 -16.64 8.31
N ALA A 259 -13.13 -15.68 7.62
CA ALA A 259 -14.06 -15.90 6.52
C ALA A 259 -13.44 -15.62 5.15
N LEU A 260 -12.35 -14.86 5.09
CA LEU A 260 -11.65 -14.54 3.86
C LEU A 260 -10.54 -15.55 3.57
N ASP A 261 -10.32 -15.83 2.29
CA ASP A 261 -9.17 -16.59 1.84
C ASP A 261 -7.86 -15.80 2.03
N GLY A 262 -6.76 -16.52 1.95
CA GLY A 262 -5.42 -15.97 2.13
C GLY A 262 -5.05 -14.88 1.12
N VAL A 263 -5.60 -14.92 -0.10
CA VAL A 263 -5.29 -13.96 -1.16
C VAL A 263 -5.95 -12.62 -0.86
N ARG A 264 -7.22 -12.63 -0.45
CA ARG A 264 -7.95 -11.41 -0.03
C ARG A 264 -7.31 -10.78 1.20
N LEU A 265 -6.87 -11.59 2.17
CA LEU A 265 -6.15 -11.10 3.35
C LEU A 265 -4.78 -10.53 2.99
N PHE A 266 -4.04 -11.17 2.08
CA PHE A 266 -2.78 -10.65 1.58
C PHE A 266 -2.97 -9.29 0.88
N ALA A 267 -3.97 -9.19 -0.01
CA ALA A 267 -4.31 -7.97 -0.74
C ALA A 267 -4.74 -6.82 0.20
N ALA A 268 -5.63 -7.07 1.16
CA ALA A 268 -5.99 -6.10 2.19
C ALA A 268 -4.78 -5.71 3.05
N GLY A 269 -3.90 -6.66 3.35
CA GLY A 269 -2.61 -6.40 3.99
C GLY A 269 -1.73 -5.45 3.19
N GLN A 270 -1.70 -5.54 1.85
CA GLN A 270 -0.96 -4.57 1.03
C GLN A 270 -1.50 -3.16 1.21
N VAL A 271 -2.83 -2.99 1.18
CA VAL A 271 -3.48 -1.69 1.42
C VAL A 271 -3.09 -1.14 2.80
N LEU A 272 -3.11 -1.98 3.84
CA LEU A 272 -2.67 -1.61 5.18
C LEU A 272 -1.20 -1.14 5.20
N THR A 273 -0.28 -1.85 4.52
CA THR A 273 1.14 -1.46 4.51
C THR A 273 1.36 -0.08 3.90
N VAL A 274 0.65 0.26 2.82
CA VAL A 274 0.71 1.58 2.19
C VAL A 274 0.07 2.63 3.08
N ALA A 275 -1.13 2.37 3.62
CA ALA A 275 -1.82 3.29 4.51
C ALA A 275 -0.98 3.63 5.75
N LEU A 276 -0.38 2.63 6.42
CA LEU A 276 0.50 2.87 7.57
C LEU A 276 1.77 3.65 7.19
N THR A 277 2.39 3.31 6.06
CA THR A 277 3.59 4.00 5.58
C THR A 277 3.30 5.48 5.36
N HIS A 278 2.19 5.81 4.69
CA HIS A 278 1.84 7.19 4.36
C HIS A 278 1.13 7.94 5.47
N ALA A 279 0.56 7.27 6.47
CA ALA A 279 0.16 7.91 7.72
C ALA A 279 1.38 8.42 8.50
N VAL A 280 2.48 7.67 8.49
CA VAL A 280 3.73 8.07 9.15
C VAL A 280 4.48 9.14 8.36
N PHE A 281 4.72 8.88 7.07
CA PHE A 281 5.39 9.81 6.16
C PHE A 281 4.40 10.81 5.55
N PHE A 282 4.75 11.47 4.44
CA PHE A 282 3.80 12.27 3.66
C PHE A 282 3.08 11.40 2.62
N GLY A 283 1.93 11.85 2.15
CA GLY A 283 1.16 11.24 1.07
C GLY A 283 1.45 11.83 -0.31
N GLU A 284 1.27 11.02 -1.34
CA GLU A 284 1.22 11.45 -2.74
C GLU A 284 0.58 10.33 -3.58
N ASP A 285 -0.15 10.72 -4.62
CA ASP A 285 -1.00 9.85 -5.44
C ASP A 285 -0.24 8.83 -6.29
N ARG A 286 1.08 8.98 -6.45
CA ARG A 286 1.88 7.91 -7.07
C ARG A 286 2.05 6.70 -6.15
N TYR A 287 1.88 6.84 -4.84
CA TYR A 287 2.27 5.81 -3.90
C TYR A 287 1.27 4.66 -3.78
N HIS A 288 -0.02 4.89 -4.04
CA HIS A 288 -0.98 3.80 -4.12
C HIS A 288 -0.84 2.95 -5.39
N MET A 289 -0.10 3.38 -6.41
CA MET A 289 -0.01 2.64 -7.68
C MET A 289 0.52 1.20 -7.51
N VAL A 290 1.29 0.95 -6.44
CA VAL A 290 1.72 -0.41 -6.07
C VAL A 290 0.55 -1.33 -5.70
N LEU A 291 -0.60 -0.75 -5.34
CA LEU A 291 -1.83 -1.43 -4.94
C LEU A 291 -2.73 -1.77 -6.12
N THR A 292 -2.57 -1.17 -7.30
CA THR A 292 -3.48 -1.34 -8.44
C THR A 292 -3.77 -2.82 -8.78
N PRO A 293 -2.78 -3.72 -8.83
CA PRO A 293 -3.04 -5.15 -9.08
C PRO A 293 -3.88 -5.81 -7.97
N TRP A 294 -3.67 -5.41 -6.71
CA TRP A 294 -4.37 -5.93 -5.54
C TRP A 294 -5.81 -5.43 -5.47
N LEU A 295 -6.03 -4.15 -5.78
CA LEU A 295 -7.36 -3.57 -5.89
C LEU A 295 -8.13 -4.21 -7.07
N ALA A 296 -7.47 -4.49 -8.20
CA ALA A 296 -8.06 -5.23 -9.32
C ALA A 296 -8.49 -6.65 -8.93
N LEU A 297 -7.65 -7.38 -8.20
CA LEU A 297 -7.98 -8.71 -7.71
C LEU A 297 -9.18 -8.68 -6.75
N LEU A 298 -9.20 -7.74 -5.80
CA LEU A 298 -10.32 -7.58 -4.86
C LEU A 298 -11.60 -7.13 -5.57
N ALA A 299 -11.50 -6.21 -6.53
CA ALA A 299 -12.65 -5.78 -7.33
C ALA A 299 -13.25 -6.95 -8.12
N ALA A 300 -12.41 -7.81 -8.72
CA ALA A 300 -12.89 -9.02 -9.39
C ALA A 300 -13.61 -9.98 -8.42
N CYS A 301 -13.14 -10.09 -7.18
CA CYS A 301 -13.79 -10.89 -6.13
C CYS A 301 -15.19 -10.40 -5.77
N ALA A 302 -15.52 -9.12 -6.00
CA ALA A 302 -16.87 -8.59 -5.77
C ALA A 302 -17.92 -9.15 -6.76
N PHE A 303 -17.47 -9.64 -7.91
CA PHE A 303 -18.33 -10.17 -8.97
C PHE A 303 -18.34 -11.71 -9.04
N ASP A 304 -17.63 -12.38 -8.14
CA ASP A 304 -17.51 -13.84 -8.14
C ASP A 304 -18.89 -14.51 -7.88
N ARG A 305 -19.38 -15.21 -8.90
CA ARG A 305 -20.72 -15.82 -8.96
C ARG A 305 -20.91 -16.94 -7.94
N ASP A 306 -19.85 -17.60 -7.51
CA ASP A 306 -19.93 -18.66 -6.49
C ASP A 306 -20.27 -18.09 -5.11
N GLN A 307 -19.86 -16.85 -4.82
CA GLN A 307 -20.28 -16.15 -3.62
C GLN A 307 -21.74 -15.70 -3.69
N ALA A 308 -22.18 -15.22 -4.85
CA ALA A 308 -23.57 -14.86 -5.07
C ALA A 308 -24.50 -16.09 -4.97
N ASN A 309 -24.12 -17.22 -5.58
CA ASN A 309 -24.90 -18.45 -5.57
C ASN A 309 -24.98 -19.11 -4.18
N ARG A 310 -23.87 -19.15 -3.43
CA ARG A 310 -23.87 -19.63 -2.03
C ARG A 310 -24.71 -18.74 -1.11
N ALA A 311 -24.70 -17.42 -1.33
CA ALA A 311 -25.49 -16.48 -0.54
C ALA A 311 -27.01 -16.55 -0.83
N LEU A 312 -27.38 -16.88 -2.07
CA LEU A 312 -28.76 -17.07 -2.54
C LEU A 312 -29.34 -18.47 -2.26
N GLY A 313 -28.53 -19.40 -1.73
CA GLY A 313 -28.97 -20.76 -1.41
C GLY A 313 -29.06 -21.69 -2.62
N GLY A 314 -28.35 -21.38 -3.71
CA GLY A 314 -28.24 -22.28 -4.87
C GLY A 314 -27.49 -23.57 -4.51
N PRO A 315 -27.80 -24.70 -5.18
CA PRO A 315 -27.05 -25.94 -4.99
C PRO A 315 -25.56 -25.70 -5.27
N ALA A 316 -24.68 -26.34 -4.48
CA ALA A 316 -23.25 -26.31 -4.75
C ALA A 316 -22.99 -26.85 -6.16
N PRO A 317 -22.05 -26.28 -6.93
CA PRO A 317 -21.69 -26.84 -8.22
C PRO A 317 -21.23 -28.27 -8.02
N SER A 318 -21.91 -29.20 -8.69
CA SER A 318 -21.54 -30.61 -8.74
C SER A 318 -20.22 -30.74 -9.50
N GLY A 319 -19.14 -30.92 -8.75
CA GLY A 319 -17.87 -31.41 -9.27
C GLY A 319 -17.89 -32.92 -9.40
#